data_AF-A0A8J6KUB5-F1
#
_entry.id   AF-A0A8J6KUB5-F1
#
_cell.length_a   1.000
_cell.length_b   1.000
_cell.length_c   1.000
_cell.angle_alpha   90.00
_cell.angle_beta   90.00
_cell.angle_gamma   90.00
#
_symmetry.space_group_name_H-M   'P 1'
#
loop_
_entity.id
_entity.type
_entity.pdbx_description
1 polymer ?
#
loop_
_entity_poly.entity_id
_entity_poly.type
_entity_poly.pdbx_seq_one_letter_code
_entity_poly.pdbx_strand_id
1 'polypeptide(L)'
;MGRGWGLLVGLLGALWLLRSGHGEERRPETAAQRCFCQVSGYLDDCTCDVETIDKFNNYKLFPRLQRLLESDYFRYYKYSEEANLIEECEQAERLGAVDESLSEETQKAVLQWTKHDDSSDSFCEVDDIQSPDAEYVDLLLNPERYTGYKGPDAWRIWSVIYEENCFKPQTIQRPLNPLASGQDTWLEKKWGHNVTEFQQRFDGVLTEGEGPRRLKNLYFLYLIELRALSKVLPFFERPDFQLFTGDKVQDAENKALLLEILHEIKSFPLHFDENSFFAGDKNEAHKLKEDFRQHFRNISRIMDCVGCFKCRLWGKLQTQGLGTALKILFSEKLIANMPESGPSYEFQLTRQEIVSLFNAFGRLVLMY
;
A
#
# COMPACT_ATOMS: atom_id res chain seq x y z
N MET A 1 41.15 -62.34 21.82
CA MET A 1 40.06 -61.39 21.48
C MET A 1 40.39 -60.06 22.13
N GLY A 2 40.60 -59.00 21.37
CA GLY A 2 40.96 -57.70 21.98
C GLY A 2 41.90 -56.81 21.17
N ARG A 3 41.78 -56.77 19.85
CA ARG A 3 42.44 -55.77 18.98
C ARG A 3 41.55 -55.55 17.76
N GLY A 4 40.58 -54.64 17.88
CA GLY A 4 39.63 -54.38 16.78
C GLY A 4 38.63 -53.26 17.00
N TRP A 5 38.67 -52.56 18.14
CA TRP A 5 37.69 -51.51 18.49
C TRP A 5 38.30 -50.10 18.63
N GLY A 6 39.59 -49.93 18.31
CA GLY A 6 40.25 -48.62 18.36
C GLY A 6 40.16 -47.80 17.06
N LEU A 7 40.04 -48.46 15.90
CA LEU A 7 40.04 -47.80 14.59
C LEU A 7 38.64 -47.35 14.12
N LEU A 8 37.57 -48.00 14.60
CA LEU A 8 36.19 -47.64 14.25
C LEU A 8 35.65 -46.43 15.02
N VAL A 9 36.12 -46.21 16.25
CA VAL A 9 35.73 -45.02 17.05
C VAL A 9 36.46 -43.76 16.56
N GLY A 10 37.70 -43.89 16.07
CA GLY A 10 38.46 -42.77 15.50
C GLY A 10 37.89 -42.25 14.17
N LEU A 11 37.40 -43.15 13.29
CA LEU A 11 36.82 -42.77 11.99
C LEU A 11 35.43 -42.14 12.11
N LEU A 12 34.61 -42.56 13.09
CA LEU A 12 33.31 -41.93 13.34
C LEU A 12 33.44 -40.56 14.04
N GLY A 13 34.44 -40.39 14.92
CA GLY A 13 34.75 -39.09 15.53
C GLY A 13 35.31 -38.07 14.53
N ALA A 14 36.15 -38.50 13.58
CA ALA A 14 36.67 -37.66 12.51
C ALA A 14 35.59 -37.25 11.48
N LEU A 15 34.62 -38.14 11.20
CA LEU A 15 33.46 -37.77 10.37
C LEU A 15 32.49 -36.81 11.07
N TRP A 16 32.37 -36.86 12.40
CA TRP A 16 31.55 -35.90 13.14
C TRP A 16 32.21 -34.50 13.17
N LEU A 17 33.53 -34.42 13.32
CA LEU A 17 34.28 -33.16 13.23
C LEU A 17 34.37 -32.58 11.81
N LEU A 18 34.30 -33.42 10.77
CA LEU A 18 34.23 -32.96 9.37
C LEU A 18 32.81 -32.63 8.89
N ARG A 19 31.76 -32.95 9.66
CA ARG A 19 30.35 -32.71 9.29
C ARG A 19 29.69 -31.57 10.08
N SER A 20 30.38 -30.99 11.07
CA SER A 20 29.93 -29.79 11.82
C SER A 20 30.54 -28.47 11.31
N GLY A 21 31.13 -28.47 10.10
CA GLY A 21 31.78 -27.31 9.48
C GLY A 21 31.03 -26.66 8.31
N HIS A 22 29.70 -26.75 8.29
CA HIS A 22 28.85 -25.83 7.51
C HIS A 22 27.89 -25.14 8.48
N GLY A 23 28.47 -24.36 9.38
CA GLY A 23 27.82 -23.12 9.75
C GLY A 23 27.72 -22.33 8.46
N GLU A 24 26.50 -22.11 8.00
CA GLU A 24 26.21 -21.14 6.96
C GLU A 24 26.71 -19.79 7.50
N GLU A 25 27.96 -19.48 7.16
CA GLU A 25 28.62 -18.24 7.51
C GLU A 25 27.85 -17.16 6.75
N ARG A 26 26.84 -16.62 7.44
CA ARG A 26 26.04 -15.49 6.99
C ARG A 26 27.05 -14.38 6.73
N ARG A 27 27.45 -14.23 5.46
CA ARG A 27 28.35 -13.15 5.02
C ARG A 27 27.81 -11.86 5.63
N PRO A 28 28.65 -11.01 6.24
CA PRO A 28 28.18 -9.72 6.68
C PRO A 28 27.61 -9.02 5.44
N GLU A 29 26.31 -8.75 5.46
CA GLU A 29 25.65 -7.95 4.42
C GLU A 29 26.47 -6.69 4.25
N THR A 30 27.07 -6.56 3.06
CA THR A 30 27.87 -5.38 2.72
C THR A 30 26.97 -4.15 2.84
N ALA A 31 27.50 -3.02 3.30
CA ALA A 31 26.73 -1.77 3.46
C ALA A 31 25.97 -1.33 2.17
N ALA A 32 26.35 -1.85 1.00
CA ALA A 32 25.68 -1.65 -0.28
C ALA A 32 24.30 -2.35 -0.43
N GLN A 33 23.96 -3.32 0.42
CA GLN A 33 22.67 -4.05 0.39
C GLN A 33 21.63 -3.46 1.35
N ARG A 34 22.00 -2.40 2.07
CA ARG A 34 21.15 -1.75 3.06
C ARG A 34 20.47 -0.55 2.43
N CYS A 35 19.15 -0.51 2.53
CA CYS A 35 18.38 0.64 2.07
C CYS A 35 18.31 1.65 3.20
N PHE A 36 18.59 2.92 2.90
CA PHE A 36 18.59 4.00 3.87
C PHE A 36 17.70 5.13 3.39
N CYS A 37 16.68 5.47 4.18
CA CYS A 37 15.81 6.59 3.92
C CYS A 37 16.02 7.70 4.94
N GLN A 38 16.26 8.90 4.44
CA GLN A 38 16.32 10.12 5.24
C GLN A 38 15.07 10.94 4.97
N VAL A 39 14.23 11.13 5.99
CA VAL A 39 13.04 11.98 5.92
C VAL A 39 13.18 13.09 6.96
N SER A 40 13.78 14.20 6.55
CA SER A 40 14.12 15.35 7.38
C SER A 40 13.27 16.59 7.08
N GLY A 41 12.50 16.57 5.99
CA GLY A 41 11.64 17.68 5.54
C GLY A 41 12.35 18.75 4.71
N TYR A 42 13.67 18.64 4.47
CA TYR A 42 14.42 19.58 3.61
C TYR A 42 14.73 19.00 2.22
N LEU A 43 15.36 17.83 2.20
CA LEU A 43 15.58 16.97 1.04
C LEU A 43 15.43 15.54 1.53
N ASP A 44 14.30 14.92 1.18
CA ASP A 44 14.01 13.55 1.54
C ASP A 44 14.42 12.63 0.39
N ASP A 45 15.24 11.64 0.67
CA ASP A 45 15.73 10.68 -0.33
C ASP A 45 15.95 9.30 0.31
N CYS A 46 15.80 8.26 -0.51
CA CYS A 46 16.08 6.89 -0.14
C CYS A 46 17.21 6.36 -1.02
N THR A 47 18.37 6.12 -0.43
CA THR A 47 19.47 5.42 -1.10
C THR A 47 19.25 3.92 -0.91
N CYS A 48 18.82 3.25 -1.98
CA CYS A 48 18.58 1.81 -1.99
C CYS A 48 18.93 1.27 -3.38
N ASP A 49 19.47 0.05 -3.42
CA ASP A 49 19.70 -0.65 -4.67
C ASP A 49 18.36 -1.17 -5.23
N VAL A 50 18.01 -0.71 -6.44
CA VAL A 50 16.72 -1.03 -7.08
C VAL A 50 16.59 -2.54 -7.28
N GLU A 51 17.66 -3.24 -7.65
CA GLU A 51 17.61 -4.70 -7.82
C GLU A 51 17.27 -5.44 -6.52
N THR A 52 17.66 -4.89 -5.37
CA THR A 52 17.35 -5.46 -4.06
C THR A 52 15.86 -5.31 -3.74
N ILE A 53 15.27 -4.16 -4.07
CA ILE A 53 13.81 -3.95 -3.96
C ILE A 53 13.08 -4.91 -4.88
N ASP A 54 13.44 -4.94 -6.17
CA ASP A 54 12.75 -5.74 -7.18
C ASP A 54 12.78 -7.24 -6.84
N LYS A 55 13.95 -7.75 -6.43
CA LYS A 55 14.08 -9.17 -6.03
C LYS A 55 13.23 -9.50 -4.81
N PHE A 56 13.19 -8.61 -3.83
CA PHE A 56 12.36 -8.78 -2.64
C PHE A 56 10.86 -8.74 -3.00
N ASN A 57 10.44 -7.69 -3.71
CA ASN A 57 9.07 -7.44 -4.09
C ASN A 57 8.52 -8.58 -4.98
N ASN A 58 9.19 -8.85 -6.10
CA ASN A 58 8.62 -9.67 -7.17
C ASN A 58 8.63 -11.17 -6.84
N TYR A 59 9.59 -11.63 -6.02
CA TYR A 59 9.73 -13.06 -5.70
C TYR A 59 9.29 -13.46 -4.29
N LYS A 60 9.41 -12.58 -3.29
CA LYS A 60 9.03 -12.93 -1.91
C LYS A 60 7.65 -12.43 -1.54
N LEU A 61 7.37 -11.17 -1.86
CA LEU A 61 6.21 -10.44 -1.36
C LEU A 61 4.98 -10.59 -2.26
N PHE A 62 5.13 -10.26 -3.55
CA PHE A 62 4.06 -10.19 -4.53
C PHE A 62 3.11 -11.41 -4.55
N PRO A 63 3.59 -12.67 -4.69
CA PRO A 63 2.69 -13.82 -4.80
C PRO A 63 1.92 -14.12 -3.51
N ARG A 64 2.41 -13.68 -2.34
CA ARG A 64 1.68 -13.83 -1.07
C ARG A 64 0.69 -12.68 -0.88
N LEU A 65 1.12 -11.46 -1.16
CA LEU A 65 0.28 -10.28 -1.04
C LEU A 65 -0.91 -10.35 -2.00
N GLN A 66 -0.71 -10.78 -3.24
CA GLN A 66 -1.81 -10.92 -4.19
C GLN A 66 -2.90 -11.87 -3.67
N ARG A 67 -2.50 -13.03 -3.11
CA ARG A 67 -3.46 -13.97 -2.49
C ARG A 67 -4.21 -13.36 -1.31
N LEU A 68 -3.55 -12.53 -0.51
CA LEU A 68 -4.20 -11.81 0.59
C LEU A 68 -5.25 -10.82 0.07
N LEU A 69 -4.93 -10.05 -0.98
CA LEU A 69 -5.82 -9.05 -1.57
C LEU A 69 -7.02 -9.65 -2.31
N GLU A 70 -6.92 -10.90 -2.75
CA GLU A 70 -8.02 -11.66 -3.35
C GLU A 70 -8.97 -12.27 -2.29
N SER A 71 -8.63 -12.22 -1.00
CA SER A 71 -9.47 -12.75 0.07
C SER A 71 -10.69 -11.87 0.36
N ASP A 72 -11.74 -12.46 0.94
CA ASP A 72 -13.01 -11.77 1.22
C ASP A 72 -12.84 -10.56 2.15
N TYR A 73 -11.86 -10.58 3.07
CA TYR A 73 -11.63 -9.41 3.93
C TYR A 73 -11.08 -8.21 3.14
N PHE A 74 -10.23 -8.44 2.13
CA PHE A 74 -9.47 -7.37 1.45
C PHE A 74 -10.04 -6.97 0.08
N ARG A 75 -10.84 -7.82 -0.57
CA ARG A 75 -11.39 -7.53 -1.89
C ARG A 75 -12.56 -6.55 -1.88
N TYR A 76 -13.24 -6.37 -0.75
CA TYR A 76 -14.40 -5.48 -0.66
C TYR A 76 -14.04 -4.19 0.06
N TYR A 77 -14.37 -3.06 -0.57
CA TYR A 77 -14.07 -1.73 -0.05
C TYR A 77 -15.32 -0.87 -0.02
N LYS A 78 -15.53 -0.15 1.08
CA LYS A 78 -16.67 0.75 1.26
C LYS A 78 -16.43 2.05 0.50
N TYR A 79 -17.32 2.40 -0.41
CA TYR A 79 -17.22 3.52 -1.34
C TYR A 79 -18.58 4.20 -1.52
N SER A 80 -18.59 5.53 -1.62
CA SER A 80 -19.79 6.32 -1.94
C SER A 80 -19.56 7.06 -3.26
N GLU A 81 -20.58 7.05 -4.12
CA GLU A 81 -20.53 7.70 -5.43
C GLU A 81 -20.80 9.22 -5.38
N GLU A 82 -21.11 9.77 -4.21
CA GLU A 82 -21.66 11.13 -4.12
C GLU A 82 -20.63 12.23 -4.43
N ALA A 83 -20.57 12.60 -5.70
CA ALA A 83 -20.27 13.97 -6.13
C ALA A 83 -20.55 14.22 -7.61
N ASN A 84 -21.43 15.21 -7.81
CA ASN A 84 -21.78 16.01 -8.98
C ASN A 84 -21.80 15.35 -10.37
N LEU A 85 -23.03 15.16 -10.84
CA LEU A 85 -23.42 15.08 -12.25
C LEU A 85 -22.90 16.32 -13.01
N ILE A 86 -21.79 16.17 -13.71
CA ILE A 86 -21.47 17.03 -14.85
C ILE A 86 -21.79 16.20 -16.10
N GLU A 87 -22.91 16.54 -16.73
CA GLU A 87 -23.26 16.12 -18.09
C GLU A 87 -22.13 16.57 -19.03
N GLU A 88 -21.25 15.65 -19.44
CA GLU A 88 -20.53 15.64 -20.73
C GLU A 88 -19.35 14.66 -20.66
N CYS A 89 -19.60 13.34 -20.65
CA CYS A 89 -18.53 12.34 -20.87
C CYS A 89 -19.05 10.94 -21.30
N GLU A 90 -19.92 10.85 -22.32
CA GLU A 90 -20.51 9.57 -22.80
C GLU A 90 -19.48 8.45 -23.10
N GLN A 91 -18.25 8.78 -23.51
CA GLN A 91 -17.22 7.79 -23.86
C GLN A 91 -16.36 7.33 -22.66
N ALA A 92 -16.26 8.16 -21.61
CA ALA A 92 -15.56 7.82 -20.35
C ALA A 92 -16.49 7.11 -19.35
N GLU A 93 -17.80 7.29 -19.47
CA GLU A 93 -18.80 6.60 -18.64
C GLU A 93 -18.66 5.08 -18.71
N ARG A 94 -18.45 4.47 -19.88
CA ARG A 94 -18.41 2.99 -19.97
C ARG A 94 -17.13 2.34 -19.45
N LEU A 95 -15.96 2.95 -19.64
CA LEU A 95 -14.68 2.40 -19.16
C LEU A 95 -14.40 2.80 -17.70
N GLY A 96 -14.90 3.97 -17.31
CA GLY A 96 -14.77 4.54 -15.96
C GLY A 96 -15.85 4.10 -14.99
N ALA A 97 -16.98 3.52 -15.43
CA ALA A 97 -18.03 3.03 -14.53
C ALA A 97 -17.53 1.94 -13.58
N VAL A 98 -17.97 2.02 -12.33
CA VAL A 98 -17.80 0.99 -11.31
C VAL A 98 -18.84 -0.11 -11.55
N ASP A 99 -18.41 -1.36 -11.41
CA ASP A 99 -19.29 -2.52 -11.36
C ASP A 99 -19.73 -2.72 -9.90
N GLU A 100 -21.00 -2.41 -9.63
CA GLU A 100 -21.63 -2.47 -8.31
C GLU A 100 -22.23 -3.85 -8.01
N SER A 101 -22.02 -4.85 -8.87
CA SER A 101 -22.63 -6.16 -8.68
C SER A 101 -22.06 -6.87 -7.44
N LEU A 102 -22.95 -7.16 -6.49
CA LEU A 102 -22.67 -7.99 -5.32
C LEU A 102 -23.59 -9.21 -5.32
N SER A 103 -23.07 -10.37 -4.93
CA SER A 103 -23.89 -11.56 -4.75
C SER A 103 -24.80 -11.39 -3.52
N GLU A 104 -25.93 -12.10 -3.49
CA GLU A 104 -26.86 -12.07 -2.35
C GLU A 104 -26.19 -12.54 -1.05
N GLU A 105 -25.24 -13.48 -1.15
CA GLU A 105 -24.44 -13.95 -0.04
C GLU A 105 -23.52 -12.84 0.49
N THR A 106 -22.82 -12.13 -0.39
CA THR A 106 -21.95 -11.01 -0.03
C THR A 106 -22.73 -9.87 0.62
N GLN A 107 -23.91 -9.51 0.10
CA GLN A 107 -24.77 -8.49 0.70
C GLN A 107 -25.14 -8.83 2.15
N LYS A 108 -25.43 -10.11 2.43
CA LYS A 108 -25.70 -10.58 3.80
C LYS A 108 -24.44 -10.59 4.67
N ALA A 109 -23.29 -10.98 4.12
CA ALA A 109 -22.02 -10.99 4.82
C ALA A 109 -21.61 -9.59 5.28
N VAL A 110 -21.70 -8.60 4.39
CA VAL A 110 -21.42 -7.19 4.68
C VAL A 110 -22.24 -6.66 5.86
N LEU A 111 -23.53 -7.01 5.95
CA LEU A 111 -24.38 -6.64 7.10
C LEU A 111 -23.90 -7.27 8.41
N GLN A 112 -23.30 -8.46 8.36
CA GLN A 112 -22.70 -9.10 9.54
C GLN A 112 -21.41 -8.39 9.95
N TRP A 113 -20.59 -7.96 8.99
CA TRP A 113 -19.34 -7.23 9.25
C TRP A 113 -19.63 -5.90 9.93
N THR A 114 -20.58 -5.12 9.40
CA THR A 114 -20.99 -3.84 10.00
C THR A 114 -21.47 -4.03 11.45
N LYS A 115 -22.31 -5.04 11.71
CA LYS A 115 -22.78 -5.34 13.08
C LYS A 115 -21.64 -5.71 14.03
N HIS A 116 -20.66 -6.48 13.56
CA HIS A 116 -19.50 -6.85 14.34
C HIS A 116 -18.63 -5.62 14.65
N ASP A 117 -18.33 -4.82 13.63
CA ASP A 117 -17.44 -3.68 13.74
C ASP A 117 -18.08 -2.55 14.58
N ASP A 118 -19.39 -2.33 14.49
CA ASP A 118 -20.15 -1.37 15.34
C ASP A 118 -20.20 -1.78 16.82
N SER A 119 -20.03 -3.07 17.12
CA SER A 119 -20.01 -3.59 18.49
C SER A 119 -18.65 -3.45 19.17
N SER A 120 -17.61 -3.21 18.38
CA SER A 120 -16.27 -2.88 18.87
C SER A 120 -16.12 -1.36 18.99
N ASP A 121 -15.43 -0.87 20.01
CA ASP A 121 -15.27 0.56 20.33
C ASP A 121 -14.58 1.34 19.19
N SER A 122 -15.31 1.67 18.12
CA SER A 122 -14.90 2.64 17.12
C SER A 122 -15.15 4.03 17.69
N PHE A 123 -14.12 4.62 18.28
CA PHE A 123 -14.22 5.99 18.78
C PHE A 123 -14.42 6.93 17.60
N CYS A 124 -15.52 7.70 17.63
CA CYS A 124 -15.95 8.59 16.56
C CYS A 124 -14.89 9.66 16.21
N GLU A 125 -13.94 9.33 15.32
CA GLU A 125 -13.38 10.33 14.42
C GLU A 125 -14.40 10.49 13.28
N VAL A 126 -15.03 11.66 13.25
CA VAL A 126 -15.91 12.08 12.15
C VAL A 126 -15.01 12.29 10.92
N ASP A 127 -14.82 11.23 10.16
CA ASP A 127 -14.40 11.27 8.76
C ASP A 127 -15.63 11.01 7.87
N ASP A 128 -15.53 11.40 6.60
CA ASP A 128 -16.56 11.28 5.54
C ASP A 128 -17.02 9.81 5.25
N ILE A 129 -16.69 8.86 6.15
CA ILE A 129 -16.85 7.40 6.11
C ILE A 129 -18.26 6.94 6.54
N GLN A 130 -19.01 7.82 7.21
CA GLN A 130 -20.40 7.60 7.65
C GLN A 130 -21.44 8.21 6.71
N SER A 131 -21.15 8.37 5.41
CA SER A 131 -22.26 8.59 4.47
C SER A 131 -23.20 7.36 4.57
N PRO A 132 -24.52 7.57 4.80
CA PRO A 132 -25.49 6.47 4.78
C PRO A 132 -25.55 5.79 3.40
N ASP A 133 -25.05 6.45 2.36
CA ASP A 133 -25.05 6.03 0.96
C ASP A 133 -23.73 5.35 0.54
N ALA A 134 -22.85 5.02 1.50
CA ALA A 134 -21.60 4.32 1.22
C ALA A 134 -21.82 2.80 1.18
N GLU A 135 -21.64 2.21 0.00
CA GLU A 135 -21.85 0.79 -0.30
C GLU A 135 -20.52 0.04 -0.47
N TYR A 136 -20.55 -1.29 -0.38
CA TYR A 136 -19.35 -2.10 -0.61
C TYR A 136 -19.19 -2.39 -2.10
N VAL A 137 -17.97 -2.23 -2.59
CA VAL A 137 -17.60 -2.51 -3.99
C VAL A 137 -16.56 -3.63 -4.02
N ASP A 138 -16.69 -4.54 -4.97
CA ASP A 138 -15.71 -5.60 -5.23
C ASP A 138 -14.56 -5.07 -6.10
N LEU A 139 -13.36 -5.02 -5.52
CA LEU A 139 -12.15 -4.54 -6.19
C LEU A 139 -11.67 -5.48 -7.30
N LEU A 140 -12.02 -6.78 -7.24
CA LEU A 140 -11.64 -7.73 -8.29
C LEU A 140 -12.43 -7.54 -9.59
N LEU A 141 -13.68 -7.07 -9.48
CA LEU A 141 -14.50 -6.67 -10.63
C LEU A 141 -14.11 -5.27 -11.16
N ASN A 142 -13.44 -4.48 -10.32
CA ASN A 142 -13.08 -3.10 -10.59
C ASN A 142 -11.56 -2.85 -10.60
N PRO A 143 -10.75 -3.58 -11.41
CA PRO A 143 -9.31 -3.41 -11.40
C PRO A 143 -8.91 -2.02 -11.90
N GLU A 144 -7.88 -1.43 -11.27
CA GLU A 144 -7.23 -0.21 -11.74
C GLU A 144 -6.56 -0.48 -13.09
N ARG A 145 -7.02 0.21 -14.14
CA ARG A 145 -6.49 0.10 -15.51
C ARG A 145 -6.85 1.34 -16.31
N TYR A 146 -6.43 1.39 -17.56
CA TYR A 146 -6.74 2.51 -18.46
C TYR A 146 -8.26 2.70 -18.61
N THR A 147 -8.76 3.87 -18.20
CA THR A 147 -10.18 4.26 -18.30
C THR A 147 -10.46 5.28 -19.40
N GLY A 148 -9.41 5.79 -20.06
CA GLY A 148 -9.53 6.90 -21.02
C GLY A 148 -9.63 8.28 -20.38
N TYR A 149 -9.65 8.40 -19.05
CA TYR A 149 -9.68 9.68 -18.35
C TYR A 149 -8.40 10.49 -18.60
N LYS A 150 -8.52 11.64 -19.28
CA LYS A 150 -7.40 12.46 -19.75
C LYS A 150 -7.82 13.92 -19.96
N GLY A 151 -6.86 14.77 -20.34
CA GLY A 151 -7.13 16.14 -20.75
C GLY A 151 -7.29 17.12 -19.58
N PRO A 152 -7.91 18.29 -19.82
CA PRO A 152 -7.99 19.38 -18.85
C PRO A 152 -8.59 19.00 -17.51
N ASP A 153 -9.59 18.11 -17.49
CA ASP A 153 -10.26 17.68 -16.25
C ASP A 153 -9.29 16.92 -15.34
N ALA A 154 -8.59 15.92 -15.89
CA ALA A 154 -7.58 15.17 -15.16
C ALA A 154 -6.42 16.08 -14.72
N TRP A 155 -5.96 16.99 -15.58
CA TRP A 155 -4.87 17.92 -15.24
C TRP A 155 -5.26 18.88 -14.13
N ARG A 156 -6.51 19.34 -14.10
CA ARG A 156 -7.02 20.22 -13.05
C ARG A 156 -7.04 19.49 -11.71
N ILE A 157 -7.55 18.26 -11.66
CA ILE A 157 -7.55 17.44 -10.44
C ILE A 157 -6.12 17.30 -9.90
N TRP A 158 -5.17 16.86 -10.73
CA TRP A 158 -3.78 16.73 -10.28
C TRP A 158 -3.19 18.06 -9.82
N SER A 159 -3.44 19.15 -10.54
CA SER A 159 -2.92 20.48 -10.17
C SER A 159 -3.40 20.87 -8.77
N VAL A 160 -4.70 20.70 -8.47
CA VAL A 160 -5.28 21.01 -7.16
C VAL A 160 -4.71 20.09 -6.06
N ILE A 161 -4.52 18.79 -6.34
CA ILE A 161 -3.89 17.87 -5.37
C ILE A 161 -2.46 18.33 -5.02
N TYR A 162 -1.66 18.73 -6.02
CA TYR A 162 -0.30 19.20 -5.78
C TYR A 162 -0.28 20.58 -5.11
N GLU A 163 -1.27 21.43 -5.35
CA GLU A 163 -1.43 22.74 -4.71
C GLU A 163 -1.80 22.64 -3.23
N GLU A 164 -2.34 21.50 -2.76
CA GLU A 164 -2.48 21.22 -1.32
C GLU A 164 -1.11 21.19 -0.60
N ASN A 165 -0.02 20.96 -1.33
CA ASN A 165 1.33 21.06 -0.79
C ASN A 165 1.76 22.52 -0.66
N CYS A 166 1.22 23.20 0.35
CA CYS A 166 1.53 24.60 0.69
C CYS A 166 3.01 24.85 1.06
N PHE A 167 3.86 23.81 1.09
CA PHE A 167 5.24 23.91 1.56
C PHE A 167 6.24 24.41 0.50
N LYS A 168 5.97 24.26 -0.82
CA LYS A 168 6.70 24.96 -1.91
C LYS A 168 5.85 25.01 -3.20
N PRO A 169 5.83 26.13 -3.94
CA PRO A 169 5.22 26.16 -5.27
C PRO A 169 6.08 25.34 -6.24
N GLN A 170 5.64 24.12 -6.58
CA GLN A 170 6.24 23.38 -7.68
C GLN A 170 5.48 23.66 -8.97
N THR A 171 6.20 24.08 -10.00
CA THR A 171 5.66 24.15 -11.37
C THR A 171 5.51 22.73 -11.90
N ILE A 172 4.29 22.21 -11.93
CA ILE A 172 3.97 20.91 -12.55
C ILE A 172 4.22 21.05 -14.06
N GLN A 173 5.32 20.50 -14.56
CA GLN A 173 5.57 20.42 -15.99
C GLN A 173 4.61 19.41 -16.60
N ARG A 174 3.62 19.94 -17.34
CA ARG A 174 2.65 19.13 -18.08
C ARG A 174 3.36 18.49 -19.27
N PRO A 175 3.12 17.20 -19.57
CA PRO A 175 3.55 16.63 -20.84
C PRO A 175 3.00 17.50 -21.98
N LEU A 176 3.87 17.99 -22.86
CA LEU A 176 3.46 18.63 -24.11
C LEU A 176 2.70 17.58 -24.91
N ASN A 177 1.40 17.78 -25.08
CA ASN A 177 0.51 16.88 -25.80
C ASN A 177 0.96 16.83 -27.27
N PRO A 178 1.57 15.74 -27.78
CA PRO A 178 1.82 15.63 -29.20
C PRO A 178 0.49 15.17 -29.81
N LEU A 179 -0.33 16.13 -30.24
CA LEU A 179 -1.50 15.95 -31.13
C LEU A 179 -2.16 14.57 -31.06
N ALA A 180 -3.06 14.37 -30.09
CA ALA A 180 -3.96 13.21 -30.07
C ALA A 180 -5.07 13.36 -31.14
N SER A 181 -4.69 13.38 -32.42
CA SER A 181 -5.61 13.16 -33.53
C SER A 181 -5.57 11.67 -33.90
N GLY A 182 -6.18 10.84 -33.05
CA GLY A 182 -6.37 9.42 -33.31
C GLY A 182 -7.84 9.09 -33.06
N GLN A 183 -8.58 8.86 -34.13
CA GLN A 183 -9.97 8.39 -34.09
C GLN A 183 -9.94 6.95 -33.56
N ASP A 184 -10.01 6.78 -32.24
CA ASP A 184 -9.88 5.47 -31.60
C ASP A 184 -11.18 4.66 -31.77
N THR A 185 -11.17 3.72 -32.74
CA THR A 185 -12.18 2.67 -32.87
C THR A 185 -11.91 1.57 -31.83
N TRP A 186 -12.85 1.40 -30.89
CA TRP A 186 -12.68 0.56 -29.69
C TRP A 186 -13.02 -0.93 -29.88
N LEU A 187 -13.50 -1.34 -31.05
CA LEU A 187 -14.05 -2.68 -31.25
C LEU A 187 -13.02 -3.81 -31.29
N GLU A 188 -11.71 -3.52 -31.29
CA GLU A 188 -10.65 -4.53 -31.43
C GLU A 188 -9.45 -4.39 -30.46
N LYS A 189 -9.53 -3.55 -29.41
CA LYS A 189 -8.39 -3.39 -28.49
C LYS A 189 -8.38 -4.46 -27.39
N LYS A 190 -7.41 -5.39 -27.46
CA LYS A 190 -7.11 -6.33 -26.37
C LYS A 190 -6.39 -5.60 -25.23
N TRP A 191 -6.77 -5.88 -23.98
CA TRP A 191 -6.02 -5.43 -22.81
C TRP A 191 -4.61 -6.01 -22.83
N GLY A 192 -3.60 -5.18 -22.52
CA GLY A 192 -2.20 -5.61 -22.50
C GLY A 192 -1.24 -4.44 -22.35
N HIS A 193 0.05 -4.77 -22.39
CA HIS A 193 1.14 -3.79 -22.26
C HIS A 193 1.19 -2.85 -23.48
N ASN A 194 1.18 -1.55 -23.22
CA ASN A 194 1.43 -0.52 -24.23
C ASN A 194 2.80 0.11 -23.99
N VAL A 195 3.84 -0.47 -24.60
CA VAL A 195 5.23 -0.05 -24.42
C VAL A 195 5.45 1.39 -24.90
N THR A 196 4.75 1.80 -25.96
CA THR A 196 4.84 3.16 -26.51
C THR A 196 4.38 4.20 -25.49
N GLU A 197 3.22 3.98 -24.87
CA GLU A 197 2.69 4.86 -23.82
C GLU A 197 3.63 4.92 -22.60
N PHE A 198 4.20 3.77 -22.21
CA PHE A 198 5.16 3.70 -21.12
C PHE A 198 6.41 4.54 -21.42
N GLN A 199 7.01 4.37 -22.61
CA GLN A 199 8.18 5.13 -23.01
C GLN A 199 7.91 6.63 -23.07
N GLN A 200 6.78 7.06 -23.64
CA GLN A 200 6.43 8.49 -23.70
C GLN A 200 6.30 9.15 -22.32
N ARG A 201 5.97 8.37 -21.27
CA ARG A 201 5.77 8.88 -19.91
C ARG A 201 6.97 8.75 -18.99
N PHE A 202 7.82 7.75 -19.23
CA PHE A 202 8.88 7.35 -18.30
C PHE A 202 10.28 7.25 -18.91
N ASP A 203 10.42 7.26 -20.24
CA ASP A 203 11.74 7.21 -20.88
C ASP A 203 12.55 8.47 -20.54
N GLY A 204 13.80 8.27 -20.13
CA GLY A 204 14.66 9.36 -19.68
C GLY A 204 15.01 10.38 -20.77
N VAL A 205 15.08 9.95 -22.04
CA VAL A 205 15.39 10.84 -23.16
C VAL A 205 14.15 11.61 -23.59
N LEU A 206 13.01 10.91 -23.77
CA LEU A 206 11.76 11.53 -24.21
C LEU A 206 11.16 12.52 -23.19
N THR A 207 11.48 12.34 -21.91
CA THR A 207 10.96 13.16 -20.81
C THR A 207 12.00 14.10 -20.20
N GLU A 208 13.17 14.26 -20.84
CA GLU A 208 14.25 15.13 -20.35
C GLU A 208 14.67 14.81 -18.90
N GLY A 209 14.62 13.53 -18.52
CA GLY A 209 14.97 13.02 -17.19
C GLY A 209 13.85 13.03 -16.15
N GLU A 210 12.67 13.57 -16.46
CA GLU A 210 11.53 13.59 -15.51
C GLU A 210 10.91 12.22 -15.29
N GLY A 211 10.85 11.37 -16.31
CA GLY A 211 10.35 10.00 -16.23
C GLY A 211 11.07 9.17 -15.15
N PRO A 212 12.42 9.06 -15.21
CA PRO A 212 13.20 8.40 -14.17
C PRO A 212 13.06 9.03 -12.78
N ARG A 213 12.87 10.35 -12.66
CA ARG A 213 12.59 11.01 -11.37
C ARG A 213 11.25 10.56 -10.78
N ARG A 214 10.21 10.46 -11.60
CA ARG A 214 8.89 9.96 -11.17
C ARG A 214 8.98 8.50 -10.71
N LEU A 215 9.75 7.66 -11.39
CA LEU A 215 9.99 6.28 -10.95
C LEU A 215 10.70 6.23 -9.58
N LYS A 216 11.69 7.09 -9.33
CA LYS A 216 12.32 7.21 -8.00
C LYS A 216 11.31 7.60 -6.92
N ASN A 217 10.40 8.51 -7.21
CA ASN A 217 9.33 8.89 -6.27
C ASN A 217 8.38 7.72 -5.96
N LEU A 218 8.12 6.85 -6.94
CA LEU A 218 7.33 5.63 -6.70
C LEU A 218 8.07 4.66 -5.77
N TYR A 219 9.38 4.48 -5.93
CA TYR A 219 10.18 3.67 -4.99
C TYR A 219 10.22 4.29 -3.59
N PHE A 220 10.32 5.62 -3.50
CA PHE A 220 10.23 6.32 -2.23
C PHE A 220 8.90 6.03 -1.53
N LEU A 221 7.78 6.18 -2.23
CA LEU A 221 6.45 5.89 -1.69
C LEU A 221 6.32 4.42 -1.26
N TYR A 222 6.81 3.49 -2.07
CA TYR A 222 6.86 2.06 -1.73
C TYR A 222 7.61 1.82 -0.42
N LEU A 223 8.78 2.42 -0.22
CA LEU A 223 9.58 2.25 0.98
C LEU A 223 8.91 2.88 2.22
N ILE A 224 8.19 3.99 2.06
CA ILE A 224 7.41 4.61 3.14
C ILE A 224 6.27 3.69 3.60
N GLU A 225 5.49 3.14 2.68
CA GLU A 225 4.40 2.21 3.02
C GLU A 225 4.94 0.88 3.55
N LEU A 226 6.03 0.36 2.97
CA LEU A 226 6.74 -0.82 3.47
C LEU A 226 7.20 -0.61 4.93
N ARG A 227 7.74 0.58 5.25
CA ARG A 227 8.13 0.94 6.62
C ARG A 227 6.91 0.98 7.54
N ALA A 228 5.81 1.59 7.12
CA ALA A 228 4.57 1.63 7.91
C ALA A 228 4.08 0.20 8.22
N LEU A 229 4.03 -0.68 7.21
CA LEU A 229 3.67 -2.09 7.37
C LEU A 229 4.59 -2.83 8.34
N SER A 230 5.91 -2.58 8.28
CA SER A 230 6.85 -3.17 9.24
C SER A 230 6.60 -2.72 10.69
N LYS A 231 6.10 -1.49 10.88
CA LYS A 231 5.89 -0.86 12.20
C LYS A 231 4.55 -1.24 12.83
N VAL A 232 3.52 -1.50 12.02
CA VAL A 232 2.19 -1.88 12.50
C VAL A 232 2.08 -3.36 12.87
N LEU A 233 3.08 -4.20 12.56
CA LEU A 233 3.09 -5.64 12.90
C LEU A 233 2.59 -5.97 14.34
N PRO A 234 3.04 -5.28 15.42
CA PRO A 234 2.57 -5.59 16.77
C PRO A 234 1.05 -5.46 16.96
N PHE A 235 0.39 -4.57 16.21
CA PHE A 235 -1.06 -4.43 16.24
C PHE A 235 -1.78 -5.70 15.75
N PHE A 236 -1.24 -6.34 14.71
CA PHE A 236 -1.81 -7.54 14.09
C PHE A 236 -1.43 -8.84 14.82
N GLU A 237 -0.29 -8.86 15.52
CA GLU A 237 0.15 -10.00 16.35
C GLU A 237 -0.75 -10.23 17.56
N ARG A 238 -1.49 -9.20 18.00
CA ARG A 238 -2.39 -9.30 19.15
C ARG A 238 -3.43 -10.42 18.95
N PRO A 239 -3.67 -11.25 19.97
CA PRO A 239 -4.63 -12.36 19.88
C PRO A 239 -6.06 -11.86 19.68
N ASP A 240 -6.38 -10.68 20.23
CA ASP A 240 -7.71 -10.06 20.16
C ASP A 240 -8.06 -9.50 18.77
N PHE A 241 -7.06 -9.25 17.91
CA PHE A 241 -7.29 -8.77 16.55
C PHE A 241 -7.86 -9.88 15.66
N GLN A 242 -8.92 -9.59 14.88
CA GLN A 242 -9.56 -10.56 13.99
C GLN A 242 -9.86 -9.94 12.62
N LEU A 243 -9.63 -10.71 11.55
CA LEU A 243 -10.05 -10.38 10.19
C LEU A 243 -11.45 -10.94 9.94
N PHE A 244 -12.45 -10.47 10.68
CA PHE A 244 -13.79 -11.07 10.67
C PHE A 244 -14.47 -10.97 9.29
N THR A 245 -14.81 -12.11 8.69
CA THR A 245 -15.66 -12.21 7.49
C THR A 245 -16.90 -13.08 7.71
N GLY A 246 -16.97 -13.80 8.82
CA GLY A 246 -18.04 -14.75 9.14
C GLY A 246 -17.60 -16.22 9.00
N ASP A 247 -16.57 -16.50 8.20
CA ASP A 247 -15.91 -17.81 8.14
C ASP A 247 -14.65 -17.82 9.02
N LYS A 248 -14.77 -18.41 10.22
CA LYS A 248 -13.68 -18.47 11.20
C LYS A 248 -12.43 -19.19 10.71
N VAL A 249 -12.57 -20.15 9.79
CA VAL A 249 -11.41 -20.92 9.30
C VAL A 249 -10.62 -20.03 8.35
N GLN A 250 -11.29 -19.41 7.38
CA GLN A 250 -10.67 -18.47 6.46
C GLN A 250 -10.12 -17.23 7.17
N ASP A 251 -10.82 -16.71 8.17
CA ASP A 251 -10.36 -15.56 8.96
C ASP A 251 -9.03 -15.85 9.67
N ALA A 252 -8.86 -17.08 10.20
CA ALA A 252 -7.61 -17.52 10.82
C ALA A 252 -6.49 -17.74 9.81
N GLU A 253 -6.80 -18.35 8.66
CA GLU A 253 -5.84 -18.54 7.56
C GLU A 253 -5.37 -17.21 6.97
N ASN A 254 -6.28 -16.26 6.74
CA ASN A 254 -5.97 -14.91 6.27
C ASN A 254 -5.14 -14.14 7.30
N LYS A 255 -5.43 -14.29 8.60
CA LYS A 255 -4.61 -13.66 9.65
C LYS A 255 -3.19 -14.23 9.66
N ALA A 256 -3.04 -15.54 9.51
CA ALA A 256 -1.73 -16.17 9.42
C ALA A 256 -0.95 -15.68 8.18
N LEU A 257 -1.60 -15.63 7.01
CA LEU A 257 -0.98 -15.12 5.77
C LEU A 257 -0.56 -13.64 5.90
N LEU A 258 -1.42 -12.80 6.49
CA LEU A 258 -1.10 -11.40 6.77
C LEU A 258 0.14 -11.27 7.68
N LEU A 259 0.20 -12.06 8.75
CA LEU A 259 1.36 -12.04 9.66
C LEU A 259 2.64 -12.50 8.97
N GLU A 260 2.58 -13.56 8.15
CA GLU A 260 3.73 -13.99 7.34
C GLU A 260 4.25 -12.86 6.44
N ILE A 261 3.34 -12.16 5.74
CA ILE A 261 3.69 -11.03 4.88
C ILE A 261 4.36 -9.92 5.70
N LEU A 262 3.78 -9.55 6.84
CA LEU A 262 4.34 -8.48 7.69
C LEU A 262 5.69 -8.87 8.30
N HIS A 263 5.91 -10.13 8.63
CA HIS A 263 7.23 -10.63 9.06
C HIS A 263 8.26 -10.59 7.93
N GLU A 264 7.88 -10.98 6.70
CA GLU A 264 8.75 -10.85 5.53
C GLU A 264 9.10 -9.39 5.26
N ILE A 265 8.13 -8.47 5.35
CA ILE A 265 8.35 -7.01 5.26
C ILE A 265 9.32 -6.53 6.34
N LYS A 266 9.14 -6.96 7.60
CA LYS A 266 10.04 -6.61 8.71
C LYS A 266 11.46 -7.16 8.54
N SER A 267 11.63 -8.24 7.76
CA SER A 267 12.95 -8.82 7.46
C SER A 267 13.75 -8.02 6.43
N PHE A 268 13.10 -7.12 5.68
CA PHE A 268 13.78 -6.29 4.68
C PHE A 268 14.72 -5.29 5.35
N PRO A 269 16.00 -5.19 4.94
CA PRO A 269 17.03 -4.36 5.58
C PRO A 269 16.88 -2.88 5.23
N LEU A 270 15.76 -2.28 5.64
CA LEU A 270 15.47 -0.86 5.52
C LEU A 270 15.81 -0.13 6.81
N HIS A 271 16.86 0.67 6.73
CA HIS A 271 17.22 1.63 7.76
C HIS A 271 16.53 2.96 7.49
N PHE A 272 16.01 3.56 8.54
CA PHE A 272 15.33 4.84 8.49
C PHE A 272 15.97 5.71 9.55
N ASP A 273 16.38 6.94 9.25
CA ASP A 273 16.94 7.81 10.28
C ASP A 273 15.85 8.13 11.32
N GLU A 274 15.97 7.59 12.54
CA GLU A 274 15.01 7.84 13.61
C GLU A 274 15.10 9.27 14.19
N ASN A 275 16.04 10.12 13.75
CA ASN A 275 15.97 11.57 14.00
C ASN A 275 15.06 12.30 12.99
N SER A 276 14.32 11.53 12.20
CA SER A 276 13.39 12.01 11.18
C SER A 276 12.17 12.74 11.74
N PHE A 277 11.54 13.44 10.80
CA PHE A 277 10.26 14.14 10.84
C PHE A 277 9.14 13.46 11.67
N PHE A 278 9.15 12.13 11.82
CA PHE A 278 8.14 11.37 12.57
C PHE A 278 8.45 11.20 14.07
N ALA A 279 9.70 11.42 14.49
CA ALA A 279 10.20 11.11 15.83
C ALA A 279 10.77 12.33 16.60
N GLY A 280 10.74 13.52 15.99
CA GLY A 280 11.20 14.81 16.53
C GLY A 280 10.43 15.32 17.77
N ASP A 281 10.43 16.65 17.99
CA ASP A 281 9.72 17.26 19.14
C ASP A 281 8.24 16.84 19.14
N LYS A 282 7.72 16.43 20.31
CA LYS A 282 6.34 15.93 20.47
C LYS A 282 5.31 16.92 19.92
N ASN A 283 5.55 18.22 20.13
CA ASN A 283 4.62 19.26 19.69
C ASN A 283 4.66 19.44 18.16
N GLU A 284 5.86 19.42 17.57
CA GLU A 284 6.03 19.54 16.12
C GLU A 284 5.47 18.31 15.39
N ALA A 285 5.79 17.10 15.87
CA ALA A 285 5.26 15.86 15.31
C ALA A 285 3.74 15.77 15.42
N HIS A 286 3.14 16.23 16.54
CA HIS A 286 1.68 16.26 16.68
C HIS A 286 1.02 17.26 15.73
N LYS A 287 1.55 18.49 15.64
CA LYS A 287 1.03 19.50 14.71
C LYS A 287 1.09 19.00 13.28
N LEU A 288 2.21 18.41 12.92
CA LEU A 288 2.45 17.89 11.58
C LEU A 288 1.56 16.71 11.23
N LYS A 289 1.36 15.77 12.17
CA LYS A 289 0.37 14.69 12.03
C LYS A 289 -1.01 15.26 11.70
N GLU A 290 -1.42 16.32 12.40
CA GLU A 290 -2.70 16.99 12.16
C GLU A 290 -2.75 17.70 10.80
N ASP A 291 -1.68 18.38 10.41
CA ASP A 291 -1.57 19.02 9.09
C ASP A 291 -1.70 17.98 7.96
N PHE A 292 -1.00 16.84 8.04
CA PHE A 292 -1.15 15.74 7.08
C PHE A 292 -2.59 15.21 7.07
N ARG A 293 -3.17 14.96 8.24
CA ARG A 293 -4.55 14.48 8.35
C ARG A 293 -5.52 15.42 7.62
N GLN A 294 -5.35 16.73 7.78
CA GLN A 294 -6.16 17.72 7.09
C GLN A 294 -5.92 17.73 5.57
N HIS A 295 -4.68 17.62 5.11
CA HIS A 295 -4.37 17.53 3.68
C HIS A 295 -4.98 16.28 3.03
N PHE A 296 -4.90 15.11 3.66
CA PHE A 296 -5.52 13.89 3.13
C PHE A 296 -7.05 13.98 3.09
N ARG A 297 -7.69 14.65 4.06
CA ARG A 297 -9.13 14.95 4.00
C ARG A 297 -9.47 15.86 2.83
N ASN A 298 -8.68 16.91 2.59
CA ASN A 298 -8.87 17.79 1.43
C ASN A 298 -8.70 17.02 0.11
N ILE A 299 -7.66 16.17 0.02
CA ILE A 299 -7.44 15.33 -1.16
C ILE A 299 -8.61 14.36 -1.37
N SER A 300 -9.15 13.75 -0.32
CA SER A 300 -10.34 12.89 -0.42
C SER A 300 -11.55 13.64 -0.98
N ARG A 301 -11.73 14.92 -0.60
CA ARG A 301 -12.76 15.81 -1.15
C ARG A 301 -12.48 16.27 -2.59
N ILE A 302 -11.21 16.38 -2.97
CA ILE A 302 -10.85 16.64 -4.37
C ILE A 302 -11.16 15.42 -5.23
N MET A 303 -10.97 14.20 -4.71
CA MET A 303 -11.33 12.96 -5.43
C MET A 303 -12.82 12.90 -5.77
N ASP A 304 -13.69 13.48 -4.94
CA ASP A 304 -15.12 13.62 -5.24
C ASP A 304 -15.38 14.38 -6.54
N CYS A 305 -14.48 15.26 -6.97
CA CYS A 305 -14.60 15.98 -8.24
C CYS A 305 -14.14 15.17 -9.48
N VAL A 306 -13.69 13.93 -9.31
CA VAL A 306 -13.20 13.08 -10.42
C VAL A 306 -14.40 12.44 -11.13
N GLY A 307 -14.62 12.77 -12.41
CA GLY A 307 -15.73 12.23 -13.21
C GLY A 307 -15.57 10.78 -13.68
N CYS A 308 -14.39 10.18 -13.52
CA CYS A 308 -14.16 8.75 -13.76
C CYS A 308 -14.35 7.97 -12.46
N PHE A 309 -15.44 7.20 -12.33
CA PHE A 309 -15.80 6.51 -11.08
C PHE A 309 -14.76 5.50 -10.60
N LYS A 310 -14.18 4.68 -11.48
CA LYS A 310 -13.05 3.79 -11.15
C LYS A 310 -11.82 4.57 -10.70
N CYS A 311 -11.53 5.70 -11.34
CA CYS A 311 -10.41 6.55 -10.95
C CYS A 311 -10.66 7.17 -9.57
N ARG A 312 -11.91 7.56 -9.28
CA ARG A 312 -12.34 8.06 -7.97
C ARG A 312 -12.23 6.99 -6.89
N LEU A 313 -12.71 5.78 -7.16
CA LEU A 313 -12.61 4.61 -6.28
C LEU A 313 -11.16 4.34 -5.87
N TRP A 314 -10.27 4.15 -6.86
CA TRP A 314 -8.85 3.89 -6.60
C TRP A 314 -8.14 5.10 -5.99
N GLY A 315 -8.47 6.32 -6.42
CA GLY A 315 -7.93 7.55 -5.85
C GLY A 315 -8.26 7.72 -4.37
N LYS A 316 -9.52 7.50 -3.96
CA LYS A 316 -9.91 7.51 -2.53
C LYS A 316 -9.23 6.39 -1.75
N LEU A 317 -9.20 5.16 -2.29
CA LEU A 317 -8.58 4.02 -1.63
C LEU A 317 -7.07 4.25 -1.41
N GLN A 318 -6.33 4.67 -2.44
CA GLN A 318 -4.89 4.87 -2.36
C GLN A 318 -4.53 6.05 -1.44
N THR A 319 -5.31 7.13 -1.47
CA THR A 319 -5.09 8.28 -0.59
C THR A 319 -5.39 7.97 0.88
N GLN A 320 -6.45 7.20 1.16
CA GLN A 320 -6.72 6.70 2.51
C GLN A 320 -5.63 5.73 2.98
N GLY A 321 -5.16 4.83 2.11
CA GLY A 321 -4.09 3.89 2.43
C GLY A 321 -2.78 4.60 2.79
N LEU A 322 -2.38 5.60 1.99
CA LEU A 322 -1.20 6.42 2.28
C LEU A 322 -1.37 7.26 3.57
N GLY A 323 -2.55 7.85 3.78
CA GLY A 323 -2.86 8.54 5.03
C GLY A 323 -2.77 7.62 6.25
N THR A 324 -3.24 6.37 6.11
CA THR A 324 -3.15 5.32 7.13
C THR A 324 -1.69 4.93 7.39
N ALA A 325 -0.87 4.79 6.35
CA ALA A 325 0.56 4.51 6.47
C ALA A 325 1.27 5.62 7.26
N LEU A 326 0.97 6.89 6.99
CA LEU A 326 1.52 8.01 7.75
C LEU A 326 0.99 8.05 9.18
N LYS A 327 -0.30 7.78 9.41
CA LYS A 327 -0.89 7.63 10.76
C LYS A 327 -0.12 6.59 11.58
N ILE A 328 0.26 5.46 10.98
CA ILE A 328 1.10 4.43 11.61
C ILE A 328 2.49 4.98 11.95
N LEU A 329 3.17 5.61 10.99
CA LEU A 329 4.53 6.14 11.19
C LEU A 329 4.59 7.21 12.29
N PHE A 330 3.60 8.10 12.37
CA PHE A 330 3.49 9.08 13.47
C PHE A 330 3.11 8.45 14.82
N SER A 331 2.61 7.21 14.83
CA SER A 331 2.16 6.50 16.03
C SER A 331 3.16 5.44 16.50
N GLU A 332 4.40 5.44 16.00
CA GLU A 332 5.42 4.43 16.32
C GLU A 332 5.60 4.23 17.84
N LYS A 333 5.66 5.31 18.62
CA LYS A 333 5.80 5.24 20.09
C LYS A 333 4.56 4.64 20.77
N LEU A 334 3.36 4.87 20.24
CA LEU A 334 2.11 4.32 20.77
C LEU A 334 2.02 2.82 20.44
N ILE A 335 2.38 2.43 19.22
CA ILE A 335 2.38 1.03 18.77
C ILE A 335 3.43 0.22 19.53
N ALA A 336 4.62 0.77 19.78
CA ALA A 336 5.68 0.10 20.53
C ALA A 336 5.32 -0.16 22.01
N ASN A 337 4.47 0.68 22.60
CA ASN A 337 4.02 0.55 23.99
C ASN A 337 2.66 -0.14 24.13
N MET A 338 2.14 -0.72 23.04
CA MET A 338 0.82 -1.36 23.03
C MET A 338 0.81 -2.61 23.92
N PRO A 339 -0.26 -2.84 24.71
CA PRO A 339 -0.34 -4.04 25.54
C PRO A 339 -0.43 -5.30 24.69
N GLU A 340 0.33 -6.34 25.08
CA GLU A 340 0.34 -7.64 24.40
C GLU A 340 -1.03 -8.35 24.44
N SER A 341 -1.86 -8.05 25.44
CA SER A 341 -3.20 -8.60 25.62
C SER A 341 -4.17 -7.55 26.17
N GLY A 342 -5.43 -7.63 25.77
CA GLY A 342 -6.47 -6.67 26.14
C GLY A 342 -6.67 -5.57 25.09
N PRO A 343 -7.73 -4.76 25.21
CA PRO A 343 -8.10 -3.75 24.23
C PRO A 343 -7.03 -2.65 24.09
N SER A 344 -6.69 -2.31 22.85
CA SER A 344 -5.83 -1.16 22.53
C SER A 344 -6.74 0.06 22.38
N TYR A 345 -6.67 0.97 23.36
CA TYR A 345 -7.41 2.22 23.32
C TYR A 345 -6.60 3.37 22.70
N GLU A 346 -5.27 3.27 22.68
CA GLU A 346 -4.40 4.37 22.22
C GLU A 346 -4.17 4.38 20.70
N PHE A 347 -4.21 3.22 20.05
CA PHE A 347 -4.07 3.10 18.61
C PHE A 347 -5.01 2.02 18.07
N GLN A 348 -5.80 2.42 17.07
CA GLN A 348 -6.78 1.58 16.40
C GLN A 348 -6.78 1.86 14.90
N LEU A 349 -7.11 0.82 14.14
CA LEU A 349 -7.35 0.87 12.71
C LEU A 349 -8.73 0.26 12.43
N THR A 350 -9.54 0.98 11.68
CA THR A 350 -10.83 0.50 11.18
C THR A 350 -10.63 -0.52 10.06
N ARG A 351 -11.67 -1.31 9.74
CA ARG A 351 -11.67 -2.20 8.56
C ARG A 351 -11.29 -1.44 7.30
N GLN A 352 -11.84 -0.25 7.09
CA GLN A 352 -11.60 0.53 5.88
C GLN A 352 -10.14 1.01 5.79
N GLU A 353 -9.54 1.45 6.90
CA GLU A 353 -8.11 1.79 6.97
C GLU A 353 -7.23 0.56 6.69
N ILE A 354 -7.58 -0.62 7.21
CA ILE A 354 -6.83 -1.86 6.97
C ILE A 354 -6.93 -2.25 5.48
N VAL A 355 -8.13 -2.30 4.92
CA VAL A 355 -8.35 -2.64 3.51
C VAL A 355 -7.62 -1.66 2.59
N SER A 356 -7.73 -0.35 2.84
CA SER A 356 -7.07 0.68 2.03
C SER A 356 -5.54 0.62 2.15
N LEU A 357 -4.99 0.40 3.35
CA LEU A 357 -3.53 0.30 3.56
C LEU A 357 -2.91 -0.82 2.72
N PHE A 358 -3.46 -2.05 2.79
CA PHE A 358 -2.89 -3.18 2.07
C PHE A 358 -3.17 -3.12 0.56
N ASN A 359 -4.35 -2.64 0.15
CA ASN A 359 -4.64 -2.49 -1.27
C ASN A 359 -3.80 -1.36 -1.92
N ALA A 360 -3.61 -0.22 -1.24
CA ALA A 360 -2.74 0.86 -1.72
C ALA A 360 -1.31 0.36 -1.94
N PHE A 361 -0.76 -0.33 -0.94
CA PHE A 361 0.57 -0.94 -1.06
C PHE A 361 0.62 -2.01 -2.15
N GLY A 362 -0.44 -2.80 -2.29
CA GLY A 362 -0.60 -3.77 -3.39
C GLY A 362 -0.52 -3.13 -4.78
N ARG A 363 -0.99 -1.89 -4.95
CA ARG A 363 -0.85 -1.15 -6.21
C ARG A 363 0.59 -0.78 -6.50
N LEU A 364 1.36 -0.38 -5.49
CA LEU A 364 2.79 -0.13 -5.66
C LEU A 364 3.54 -1.42 -5.98
N VAL A 365 3.24 -2.52 -5.27
CA VAL A 365 3.86 -3.83 -5.50
C VAL A 365 3.65 -4.33 -6.93
N LEU A 366 2.48 -4.07 -7.51
CA LEU A 366 2.09 -4.50 -8.86
C LEU A 366 2.63 -3.62 -10.00
N MET A 367 3.26 -2.48 -9.68
CA MET A 367 3.90 -1.64 -10.69
C MET A 367 5.32 -2.11 -11.07
N TYR A 368 5.87 -3.09 -10.36
CA TYR A 368 7.25 -3.59 -10.49
C TYR A 368 7.33 -5.04 -10.98
#